data_AF-A0A377GGT5-F1
#
_entry.id   AF-A0A377GGT5-F1
#
_cell.length_a   1.000
_cell.length_b   1.000
_cell.length_c   1.000
_cell.angle_alpha   90.00
_cell.angle_beta   90.00
_cell.angle_gamma   90.00
#
_symmetry.space_group_name_H-M   'P 1'
#
loop_
_entity.id
_entity.type
_entity.pdbx_description
1 polymer ?
#
loop_
_entity_poly.entity_id
_entity_poly.type
_entity_poly.pdbx_seq_one_letter_code
_entity_poly.pdbx_strand_id
1 'polypeptide(L)'
;MQGKTDLANQPIFSLEELFEVTVDRHQVASTAISAMKILMLRNQQAYLDELNELANMCAQLLKQGATVDSLVETIKSSMTTSYQDTLNKVTSEIGLGQFQLNHTNPQTIAGQNLEKRIKSMRRFKETPLTDIIEAVITDTLVQASAKFGADLGDFDFLKLSIAMC
;
A
#
# COMPACT_ATOMS: atom_id res chain seq x y z
N MET A 1 33.25 -42.20 -44.51
CA MET A 1 33.24 -40.92 -43.75
C MET A 1 32.03 -40.13 -44.20
N GLN A 2 31.00 -40.05 -43.36
CA GLN A 2 29.79 -39.24 -43.60
C GLN A 2 29.49 -38.52 -42.29
N GLY A 3 29.66 -37.21 -42.30
CA GLY A 3 29.49 -36.33 -41.13
C GLY A 3 28.02 -36.18 -40.79
N LYS A 4 27.67 -36.45 -39.53
CA LYS A 4 26.44 -35.96 -38.90
C LYS A 4 26.75 -34.60 -38.29
N THR A 5 26.09 -33.56 -38.79
CA THR A 5 26.02 -32.26 -38.12
C THR A 5 24.82 -32.28 -37.17
N ASP A 6 25.07 -32.47 -35.88
CA ASP A 6 24.11 -32.16 -34.81
C ASP A 6 24.08 -30.64 -34.63
N LEU A 7 23.07 -30.00 -35.22
CA LEU A 7 22.79 -28.58 -35.03
C LEU A 7 21.97 -28.41 -33.74
N ALA A 8 22.69 -28.05 -32.69
CA ALA A 8 22.31 -27.15 -31.59
C ALA A 8 20.81 -27.05 -31.25
N ASN A 9 20.41 -27.77 -30.20
CA ASN A 9 19.32 -27.36 -29.33
C ASN A 9 19.70 -26.02 -28.67
N GLN A 10 19.29 -24.90 -29.26
CA GLN A 10 19.22 -23.66 -28.51
C GLN A 10 17.93 -23.67 -27.66
N PRO A 11 17.98 -23.27 -26.38
CA PRO A 11 16.79 -23.12 -25.58
C PRO A 11 15.97 -21.98 -26.20
N ILE A 12 14.75 -22.30 -26.60
CA ILE A 12 13.74 -21.32 -27.00
C ILE A 12 13.44 -20.51 -25.73
N PHE A 13 13.98 -19.29 -25.65
CA PHE A 13 13.54 -18.31 -24.66
C PHE A 13 12.04 -18.09 -24.87
N SER A 14 11.22 -18.53 -23.92
CA SER A 14 9.77 -18.39 -23.99
C SER A 14 9.40 -16.92 -23.81
N LEU A 15 8.60 -16.36 -24.72
CA LEU A 15 8.13 -14.98 -24.63
C LEU A 15 7.33 -14.71 -23.34
N GLU A 16 6.80 -15.77 -22.72
CA GLU A 16 6.13 -15.71 -21.41
C GLU A 16 7.06 -15.26 -20.27
N GLU A 17 8.36 -15.56 -20.31
CA GLU A 17 9.34 -15.05 -19.33
C GLU A 17 9.65 -13.57 -19.54
N LEU A 18 9.41 -13.05 -20.74
CA LEU A 18 9.63 -11.63 -21.08
C LEU A 18 8.51 -10.71 -20.56
N PHE A 19 7.36 -11.28 -20.18
CA PHE A 19 6.20 -10.59 -19.63
C PHE A 19 5.97 -10.90 -18.14
N GLU A 20 6.97 -11.42 -17.43
CA GLU A 20 6.96 -11.25 -15.97
C GLU A 20 6.98 -9.75 -15.71
N VAL A 21 5.82 -9.21 -15.31
CA VAL A 21 5.73 -7.87 -14.76
C VAL A 21 6.62 -7.88 -13.54
N THR A 22 7.84 -7.37 -13.71
CA THR A 22 8.79 -7.24 -12.62
C THR A 22 8.25 -6.17 -11.70
N VAL A 23 7.58 -6.60 -10.63
CA VAL A 23 7.20 -5.72 -9.54
C VAL A 23 8.47 -5.10 -9.02
N ASP A 24 8.55 -3.77 -9.06
CA ASP A 24 9.69 -3.02 -8.56
C ASP A 24 9.31 -2.30 -7.26
N ARG A 25 10.31 -2.03 -6.42
CA ARG A 25 10.21 -1.26 -5.18
C ARG A 25 9.56 0.10 -5.39
N HIS A 26 9.72 0.69 -6.57
CA HIS A 26 9.03 1.93 -6.92
C HIS A 26 7.50 1.80 -6.90
N GLN A 27 6.95 0.66 -7.35
CA GLN A 27 5.51 0.41 -7.32
C GLN A 27 5.01 0.23 -5.88
N VAL A 28 5.74 -0.55 -5.06
CA VAL A 28 5.48 -0.68 -3.62
C VAL A 28 5.45 0.69 -2.94
N ALA A 29 6.43 1.54 -3.23
CA ALA A 29 6.51 2.90 -2.69
C ALA A 29 5.29 3.74 -3.10
N SER A 30 4.92 3.77 -4.38
CA SER A 30 3.78 4.55 -4.86
C SER A 30 2.44 4.07 -4.29
N THR A 31 2.25 2.75 -4.19
CA THR A 31 1.01 2.16 -3.66
C THR A 31 0.91 2.35 -2.14
N ALA A 32 2.02 2.29 -1.41
CA ALA A 32 2.06 2.66 0.01
C ALA A 32 1.64 4.12 0.25
N ILE A 33 2.14 5.06 -0.57
CA ILE A 33 1.73 6.47 -0.52
C ILE A 33 0.22 6.60 -0.80
N SER A 34 -0.29 5.88 -1.80
CA SER A 34 -1.72 5.87 -2.12
C SER A 34 -2.55 5.32 -0.96
N ALA A 35 -2.14 4.18 -0.38
CA ALA A 35 -2.81 3.54 0.75
C ALA A 35 -2.88 4.47 1.96
N MET A 36 -1.78 5.14 2.31
CA MET A 36 -1.74 6.17 3.36
C MET A 36 -2.78 7.26 3.12
N LYS A 37 -2.78 7.84 1.92
CA LYS A 37 -3.71 8.90 1.53
C LYS A 37 -5.15 8.43 1.63
N ILE A 38 -5.48 7.25 1.11
CA ILE A 38 -6.84 6.71 1.11
C ILE A 38 -7.31 6.40 2.54
N LEU A 39 -6.43 5.85 3.38
CA LEU A 39 -6.68 5.62 4.80
C LEU A 39 -7.05 6.93 5.51
N MET A 40 -6.25 7.99 5.31
CA MET A 40 -6.51 9.29 5.93
C MET A 40 -7.78 9.96 5.39
N LEU A 41 -8.16 9.68 4.14
CA LEU A 41 -9.43 10.13 3.54
C LEU A 41 -10.65 9.31 3.99
N ARG A 42 -10.43 8.26 4.80
CA ARG A 42 -11.47 7.37 5.35
C ARG A 42 -12.34 6.72 4.29
N ASN A 43 -11.73 6.38 3.15
CA ASN A 43 -12.38 5.58 2.13
C ASN A 43 -12.02 4.10 2.32
N GLN A 44 -12.81 3.40 3.14
CA GLN A 44 -12.49 2.04 3.58
C GLN A 44 -12.37 1.05 2.41
N GLN A 45 -13.29 1.10 1.44
CA GLN A 45 -13.26 0.14 0.32
C GLN A 45 -12.02 0.34 -0.53
N ALA A 46 -11.74 1.59 -0.94
CA ALA A 46 -10.55 1.88 -1.72
C ALA A 46 -9.26 1.56 -0.93
N TYR A 47 -9.28 1.69 0.40
CA TYR A 47 -8.13 1.32 1.23
C TYR A 47 -7.87 -0.19 1.20
N LEU A 48 -8.94 -1.00 1.28
CA LEU A 48 -8.83 -2.45 1.18
C LEU A 48 -8.34 -2.91 -0.20
N ASP A 49 -8.80 -2.24 -1.27
CA ASP A 49 -8.38 -2.54 -2.64
C ASP A 49 -6.89 -2.22 -2.82
N GLU A 50 -6.44 -1.03 -2.39
CA GLU A 50 -5.04 -0.61 -2.48
C GLU A 50 -4.12 -1.47 -1.59
N LEU A 51 -4.57 -1.86 -0.40
CA LEU A 51 -3.83 -2.80 0.45
C LEU A 51 -3.70 -4.18 -0.18
N ASN A 52 -4.73 -4.64 -0.88
CA ASN A 52 -4.69 -5.94 -1.55
C ASN A 52 -3.65 -5.92 -2.69
N GLU A 53 -3.56 -4.83 -3.44
CA GLU A 53 -2.52 -4.62 -4.44
C GLU A 53 -1.12 -4.55 -3.81
N LEU A 54 -0.96 -3.75 -2.76
CA LEU A 54 0.32 -3.60 -2.04
C LEU A 54 0.79 -4.95 -1.47
N ALA A 55 -0.11 -5.71 -0.86
CA ALA A 55 0.15 -7.04 -0.32
C ALA A 55 0.57 -8.04 -1.40
N ASN A 56 -0.07 -8.00 -2.57
CA ASN A 56 0.32 -8.84 -3.71
C ASN A 56 1.74 -8.50 -4.19
N MET A 57 2.05 -7.21 -4.35
CA MET A 57 3.38 -6.76 -4.75
C MET A 57 4.46 -7.15 -3.74
N CYS A 58 4.21 -6.95 -2.45
CA CYS A 58 5.11 -7.39 -1.38
C CYS A 58 5.31 -8.91 -1.41
N ALA A 59 4.25 -9.69 -1.59
CA ALA A 59 4.34 -11.14 -1.67
C ALA A 59 5.18 -11.61 -2.87
N GLN A 60 5.05 -10.96 -4.02
CA GLN A 60 5.86 -11.27 -5.21
C GLN A 60 7.34 -10.96 -4.97
N LEU A 61 7.65 -9.78 -4.42
CA LEU A 61 9.03 -9.40 -4.11
C LEU A 61 9.67 -10.32 -3.07
N LEU A 62 8.94 -10.74 -2.03
CA LEU A 62 9.43 -11.70 -1.05
C LEU A 62 9.77 -13.05 -1.69
N LYS A 63 8.91 -13.55 -2.60
CA LYS A 63 9.18 -14.78 -3.36
C LYS A 63 10.38 -14.66 -4.30
N GLN A 64 10.68 -13.45 -4.76
CA GLN A 64 11.87 -13.13 -5.57
C GLN A 64 13.13 -12.88 -4.74
N GLY A 65 13.05 -12.99 -3.40
CA GLY A 65 14.20 -12.90 -2.49
C GLY A 65 14.41 -11.53 -1.84
N ALA A 66 13.46 -10.59 -1.96
CA ALA A 66 13.48 -9.40 -1.12
C ALA A 66 13.31 -9.79 0.36
N THR A 67 13.87 -9.02 1.29
CA THR A 67 13.66 -9.22 2.72
C THR A 67 12.48 -8.40 3.23
N VAL A 68 11.80 -8.89 4.27
CA VAL A 68 10.69 -8.17 4.94
C VAL A 68 11.15 -6.79 5.40
N ASP A 69 12.32 -6.70 6.05
CA ASP A 69 12.88 -5.42 6.51
C ASP A 69 13.07 -4.42 5.36
N SER A 70 13.50 -4.90 4.20
CA SER A 70 13.72 -4.03 3.04
C SER A 70 12.41 -3.49 2.46
N LEU A 71 11.31 -4.22 2.58
CA LEU A 71 9.96 -3.78 2.18
C LEU A 71 9.37 -2.83 3.21
N VAL A 72 9.50 -3.16 4.49
CA VAL A 72 9.11 -2.30 5.63
C VAL A 72 9.77 -0.92 5.49
N GLU A 73 11.09 -0.87 5.25
CA GLU A 73 11.81 0.38 5.06
C GLU A 73 11.37 1.13 3.81
N THR A 74 11.07 0.42 2.71
CA THR A 74 10.54 1.04 1.49
C THR A 74 9.18 1.71 1.73
N ILE A 75 8.26 1.03 2.42
CA ILE A 75 6.94 1.56 2.77
C ILE A 75 7.06 2.74 3.74
N LYS A 76 7.85 2.58 4.80
CA LYS A 76 8.07 3.62 5.83
C LYS A 76 8.66 4.89 5.22
N SER A 77 9.73 4.77 4.44
CA SER A 77 10.43 5.91 3.86
C SER A 77 9.57 6.64 2.81
N SER A 78 8.82 5.92 1.97
CA SER A 78 7.94 6.52 0.98
C SER A 78 6.77 7.27 1.62
N MET A 79 6.13 6.67 2.62
CA MET A 79 5.05 7.31 3.40
C MET A 79 5.57 8.55 4.12
N THR A 80 6.71 8.45 4.80
CA THR A 80 7.33 9.58 5.51
C THR A 80 7.63 10.75 4.57
N THR A 81 8.22 10.47 3.40
CA THR A 81 8.58 11.49 2.42
C THR A 81 7.33 12.20 1.86
N SER A 82 6.25 11.46 1.63
CA SER A 82 5.00 11.97 1.03
C SER A 82 3.99 12.53 2.03
N TYR A 83 4.27 12.46 3.33
CA TYR A 83 3.26 12.71 4.37
C TYR A 83 2.72 14.14 4.33
N GLN A 84 3.58 15.14 4.12
CA GLN A 84 3.15 16.54 4.08
C GLN A 84 2.20 16.81 2.90
N ASP A 85 2.48 16.25 1.73
CA ASP A 85 1.61 16.37 0.56
C ASP A 85 0.26 15.68 0.79
N THR A 86 0.30 14.53 1.48
CA THR A 86 -0.91 13.82 1.90
C THR A 86 -1.74 14.64 2.88
N LEU A 87 -1.12 15.28 3.88
CA LEU A 87 -1.79 16.18 4.82
C LEU A 87 -2.44 17.38 4.11
N ASN A 88 -1.75 17.96 3.12
CA ASN A 88 -2.28 19.06 2.31
C ASN A 88 -3.53 18.62 1.53
N LYS A 89 -3.51 17.41 0.95
CA LYS A 89 -4.65 16.85 0.24
C LYS A 89 -5.81 16.56 1.18
N VAL A 90 -5.58 15.92 2.32
CA VAL A 90 -6.61 15.66 3.35
C VAL A 90 -7.22 16.97 3.86
N THR A 91 -6.40 17.99 4.07
CA THR A 91 -6.88 19.33 4.47
C THR A 91 -7.79 19.95 3.43
N SER A 92 -7.42 19.87 2.15
CA SER A 92 -8.26 20.35 1.04
C SER A 92 -9.60 19.60 0.97
N GLU A 93 -9.60 18.27 1.12
CA GLU A 93 -10.83 17.47 1.11
C GLU A 93 -11.72 17.74 2.32
N ILE A 94 -11.14 18.00 3.51
CA ILE A 94 -11.90 18.47 4.68
C ILE A 94 -12.56 19.82 4.38
N GLY A 95 -11.84 20.76 3.75
CA GLY A 95 -12.37 22.07 3.37
C GLY A 95 -13.53 21.96 2.38
N LEU A 96 -13.37 21.14 1.34
CA LEU A 96 -14.43 20.86 0.36
C LEU A 96 -15.65 20.21 1.03
N GLY A 97 -15.44 19.21 1.89
CA GLY A 97 -16.52 18.57 2.62
C GLY A 97 -17.26 19.55 3.53
N GLN A 98 -16.55 20.45 4.22
CA GLN A 98 -17.18 21.47 5.07
C GLN A 98 -18.01 22.45 4.22
N PHE A 99 -17.50 22.87 3.07
CA PHE A 99 -18.25 23.70 2.14
C PHE A 99 -19.54 23.00 1.69
N GLN A 100 -19.47 21.73 1.29
CA GLN A 100 -20.63 20.93 0.91
C GLN A 100 -21.63 20.78 2.05
N LEU A 101 -21.16 20.55 3.28
CA LEU A 101 -22.00 20.39 4.46
C LEU A 101 -22.79 21.67 4.75
N ASN A 102 -22.16 22.85 4.61
CA ASN A 102 -22.81 24.15 4.79
C ASN A 102 -23.95 24.41 3.78
N HIS A 103 -23.97 23.68 2.65
CA HIS A 103 -24.97 23.79 1.59
C HIS A 103 -25.88 22.56 1.50
N THR A 104 -25.76 21.62 2.44
CA THR A 104 -26.58 20.39 2.50
C THR A 104 -27.49 20.43 3.71
N ASN A 105 -28.69 19.86 3.63
CA ASN A 105 -29.55 19.71 4.81
C ASN A 105 -28.95 18.66 5.77
N PRO A 106 -28.54 19.04 7.00
CA PRO A 106 -27.87 18.14 7.94
C PRO A 106 -28.80 17.04 8.50
N GLN A 107 -30.12 17.19 8.38
CA GLN A 107 -31.09 16.18 8.83
C GLN A 107 -31.23 15.01 7.83
N THR A 108 -30.64 15.12 6.64
CA THR A 108 -30.64 14.04 5.66
C THR A 108 -29.55 13.01 5.98
N ILE A 109 -29.77 11.75 5.58
CA ILE A 109 -28.75 10.70 5.68
C ILE A 109 -27.44 11.12 4.99
N ALA A 110 -27.54 11.80 3.84
CA ALA A 110 -26.38 12.32 3.12
C ALA A 110 -25.60 13.36 3.95
N GLY A 111 -26.30 14.32 4.57
CA GLY A 111 -25.69 15.33 5.44
C GLY A 111 -24.99 14.72 6.66
N GLN A 112 -25.66 13.78 7.35
CA GLN A 112 -25.09 13.07 8.50
C GLN A 112 -23.86 12.23 8.12
N ASN A 113 -23.90 11.56 6.97
CA ASN A 113 -22.76 10.77 6.48
C ASN A 113 -21.57 11.67 6.11
N LEU A 114 -21.83 12.82 5.49
CA LEU A 114 -20.81 13.81 5.17
C LEU A 114 -20.15 14.37 6.44
N GLU A 115 -20.94 14.74 7.44
CA GLU A 115 -20.43 15.22 8.74
C GLU A 115 -19.55 14.16 9.43
N LYS A 116 -20.03 12.90 9.49
CA LYS A 116 -19.26 11.78 10.05
C LYS A 116 -17.94 11.56 9.30
N ARG A 117 -17.95 11.66 7.97
CA ARG A 117 -16.74 11.53 7.14
C ARG A 117 -15.74 12.64 7.45
N ILE A 118 -16.18 13.90 7.49
CA ILE A 118 -15.32 15.05 7.82
C ILE A 118 -14.70 14.89 9.21
N LYS A 119 -15.51 14.54 10.21
CA LYS A 119 -15.03 14.29 11.58
C LYS A 119 -13.96 13.19 11.63
N SER A 120 -14.15 12.14 10.84
CA SER A 120 -13.20 11.03 10.76
C SER A 120 -11.90 11.41 10.06
N MET A 121 -11.96 12.20 8.97
CA MET A 121 -10.77 12.74 8.31
C MET A 121 -9.97 13.67 9.23
N ARG A 122 -10.64 14.52 10.04
CA ARG A 122 -9.97 15.37 11.03
C ARG A 122 -9.23 14.55 12.09
N ARG A 123 -9.86 13.50 12.62
CA ARG A 123 -9.21 12.58 13.56
C ARG A 123 -7.97 11.93 12.95
N PHE A 124 -8.05 11.45 11.71
CA PHE A 124 -6.90 10.81 11.05
C PHE A 124 -5.79 11.80 10.71
N LYS A 125 -6.12 13.06 10.44
CA LYS A 125 -5.11 14.12 10.29
C LYS A 125 -4.33 14.36 11.59
N GLU A 126 -4.96 14.13 12.74
CA GLU A 126 -4.34 14.28 14.07
C GLU A 126 -3.64 13.00 14.55
N THR A 127 -3.83 11.87 13.85
CA THR A 127 -3.17 10.61 14.15
C THR A 127 -1.67 10.72 13.87
N PRO A 128 -0.79 10.28 14.79
CA PRO A 128 0.65 10.22 14.55
C PRO A 128 0.98 9.46 13.25
N LEU A 129 1.93 9.97 12.47
CA LEU A 129 2.39 9.30 11.24
C LEU A 129 2.88 7.87 11.53
N THR A 130 3.53 7.66 12.67
CA THR A 130 4.03 6.34 13.12
C THR A 130 2.90 5.31 13.16
N ASP A 131 1.76 5.67 13.71
CA ASP A 131 0.59 4.78 13.84
C ASP A 131 -0.03 4.49 12.46
N ILE A 132 -0.02 5.49 11.56
CA ILE A 132 -0.49 5.32 10.17
C ILE A 132 0.43 4.37 9.41
N ILE A 133 1.75 4.51 9.56
CA ILE A 133 2.75 3.61 8.96
C ILE A 133 2.59 2.19 9.52
N GLU A 134 2.41 2.05 10.84
CA GLU A 134 2.21 0.75 11.49
C GLU A 134 1.00 0.02 10.93
N ALA A 135 -0.13 0.72 10.81
CA ALA A 135 -1.36 0.17 10.28
C ALA A 135 -1.16 -0.33 8.83
N VAL A 136 -0.58 0.50 7.96
CA VAL A 136 -0.37 0.13 6.55
C VAL A 136 0.58 -1.05 6.43
N ILE A 137 1.71 -1.06 7.15
CA ILE A 137 2.68 -2.16 7.10
C ILE A 137 2.07 -3.45 7.64
N THR A 138 1.40 -3.39 8.79
CA THR A 138 0.79 -4.57 9.43
C THR A 138 -0.29 -5.15 8.54
N ASP A 139 -1.23 -4.32 8.06
CA ASP A 139 -2.31 -4.77 7.17
C ASP A 139 -1.74 -5.39 5.88
N THR A 140 -0.69 -4.80 5.33
CA THR A 140 -0.03 -5.28 4.11
C THR A 140 0.62 -6.64 4.32
N LEU A 141 1.48 -6.79 5.35
CA LEU A 141 2.22 -8.02 5.58
C LEU A 141 1.30 -9.17 5.98
N VAL A 142 0.30 -8.91 6.82
CA VAL A 142 -0.71 -9.90 7.19
C VAL A 142 -1.46 -10.38 5.94
N GLN A 143 -1.87 -9.48 5.05
CA GLN A 143 -2.52 -9.88 3.79
C GLN A 143 -1.57 -10.57 2.82
N ALA A 144 -0.32 -10.14 2.72
CA ALA A 144 0.70 -10.76 1.88
C ALA A 144 0.88 -12.24 2.27
N SER A 145 0.97 -12.52 3.57
CA SER A 145 1.05 -13.89 4.09
C SER A 145 -0.27 -14.65 3.89
N ALA A 146 -1.38 -14.12 4.41
CA ALA A 146 -2.65 -14.84 4.49
C ALA A 146 -3.32 -15.08 3.12
N LYS A 147 -3.21 -14.14 2.17
CA LYS A 147 -3.87 -14.22 0.86
C LYS A 147 -2.95 -14.66 -0.26
N PHE A 148 -1.68 -14.25 -0.21
CA PHE A 148 -0.74 -14.46 -1.31
C PHE A 148 0.38 -15.46 -0.96
N GLY A 149 0.36 -16.03 0.24
CA GLY A 149 1.31 -17.07 0.66
C GLY A 149 2.74 -16.56 0.76
N ALA A 150 2.93 -15.29 1.12
CA ALA A 150 4.26 -14.75 1.40
C ALA A 150 4.83 -15.37 2.69
N ASP A 151 6.09 -15.80 2.64
CA ASP A 151 6.84 -16.16 3.83
C ASP A 151 7.40 -14.89 4.49
N LEU A 152 7.00 -14.67 5.74
CA LEU A 152 7.47 -13.55 6.54
C LEU A 152 8.62 -13.96 7.48
N GLY A 153 8.97 -15.25 7.53
CA GLY A 153 9.91 -15.81 8.49
C GLY A 153 9.50 -15.50 9.94
N ASP A 154 10.50 -15.19 10.78
CA ASP A 154 10.31 -14.84 12.19
C ASP A 154 10.04 -13.32 12.38
N PHE A 155 9.41 -12.66 11.41
CA PHE A 155 9.13 -11.22 11.51
C PHE A 155 8.25 -10.92 12.72
N ASP A 156 8.79 -10.10 13.62
CA ASP A 156 8.16 -9.76 14.89
C ASP A 156 7.42 -8.43 14.79
N PHE A 157 6.11 -8.51 14.58
CA PHE A 157 5.23 -7.34 14.53
C PHE A 157 5.25 -6.52 15.83
N LEU A 158 5.60 -7.11 16.98
CA LEU A 158 5.71 -6.36 18.24
C LEU A 158 6.98 -5.50 18.28
N LYS A 159 8.03 -5.87 17.55
CA LYS A 159 9.22 -5.02 17.41
C LYS A 159 8.98 -3.84 16.47
N LEU A 160 8.07 -3.97 15.52
CA LEU A 160 7.72 -2.88 14.60
C LEU A 160 7.16 -1.67 15.37
N SER A 161 6.26 -1.89 16.34
CA SER A 161 5.69 -0.81 17.16
C SER A 161 6.74 -0.12 18.04
N ILE A 162 7.70 -0.88 18.58
CA ILE A 162 8.79 -0.34 19.41
C ILE A 162 9.78 0.47 18.57
N ALA A 163 10.09 0.03 17.34
CA ALA A 163 11.02 0.71 16.44
C ALA A 163 10.47 2.01 15.81
N MET A 164 9.18 2.32 16.05
CA MET A 164 8.53 3.53 15.58
C MET A 164 8.19 4.53 16.68
N CYS A 165 8.53 4.22 17.94
CA CYS A 165 8.55 5.18 19.05
C CYS A 165 9.85 6.00 19.06
#